data_AF-A0A7L4PPD7-F1
#
_entry.id   AF-A0A7L4PPD7-F1
#
_cell.length_a   1.000
_cell.length_b   1.000
_cell.length_c   1.000
_cell.angle_alpha   90.00
_cell.angle_beta   90.00
_cell.angle_gamma   90.00
#
_symmetry.space_group_name_H-M   'P 1'
#
loop_
_entity.id
_entity.type
_entity.pdbx_description
1 polymer ?
#
loop_
_entity_poly.entity_id
_entity_poly.type
_entity_poly.pdbx_seq_one_letter_code
_entity_poly.pdbx_strand_id
1 'polypeptide(L)'
;CCDPQTVYGPNNYFKIDIIVSNYKQKDGDGIELEVSQKKSKLYLYYDSTVKIEPASLIKRDIDVTGADKAKKNLILIGNENNNLIIKDLYDSGISQVVWSRSFGQWEYIRNVFYENSVLIVGGRNGEATNEALEDLMALLFV
;
A
#
# COMPACT_ATOMS: atom_id res chain seq x y z
N CYS A 1 26.74 -28.24 21.80
CA CYS A 1 25.49 -27.77 22.41
C CYS A 1 25.29 -26.31 22.08
N CYS A 2 24.15 -25.97 21.49
CA CYS A 2 23.40 -24.70 21.62
C CYS A 2 22.18 -24.86 20.70
N ASP A 3 21.08 -25.38 21.23
CA ASP A 3 19.83 -25.39 20.48
C ASP A 3 19.37 -23.93 20.30
N PRO A 4 18.90 -23.54 19.10
CA PRO A 4 18.44 -22.18 18.85
C PRO A 4 17.30 -21.85 19.82
N GLN A 5 17.44 -20.74 20.56
CA GLN A 5 16.37 -20.28 21.43
C GLN A 5 15.29 -19.62 20.56
N THR A 6 14.08 -20.14 20.64
CA THR A 6 12.92 -19.59 19.95
C THR A 6 12.12 -18.71 20.89
N VAL A 7 11.85 -17.47 20.48
CA VAL A 7 10.94 -16.55 21.19
C VAL A 7 9.73 -16.29 20.32
N TYR A 8 8.55 -16.43 20.91
CA TYR A 8 7.27 -16.14 20.27
C TYR A 8 6.76 -14.77 20.73
N GLY A 9 6.24 -13.99 19.79
CA GLY A 9 5.49 -12.78 20.09
C GLY A 9 4.13 -13.07 20.71
N PRO A 10 3.41 -12.03 21.18
CA PRO A 10 2.04 -12.16 21.67
C PRO A 10 1.15 -12.88 20.65
N ASN A 11 0.35 -13.84 21.11
CA ASN A 11 -0.51 -14.69 20.26
C ASN A 11 0.23 -15.42 19.12
N ASN A 12 1.53 -15.70 19.27
CA ASN A 12 2.39 -16.30 18.23
C ASN A 12 2.45 -15.49 16.92
N TYR A 13 2.17 -14.19 16.96
CA TYR A 13 2.11 -13.33 15.77
C TYR A 13 3.46 -13.21 15.02
N PHE A 14 4.56 -13.38 15.74
CA PHE A 14 5.88 -13.49 15.15
C PHE A 14 6.72 -14.52 15.91
N LYS A 15 7.74 -15.03 15.22
CA LYS A 15 8.74 -15.92 15.78
C LYS A 15 10.14 -15.35 15.54
N ILE A 16 10.98 -15.38 16.56
CA ILE A 16 12.40 -15.02 16.48
C ILE A 16 13.23 -16.25 16.82
N ASP A 17 14.02 -16.72 15.85
CA ASP A 17 15.07 -17.71 16.09
C ASP A 17 16.37 -16.99 16.47
N ILE A 18 16.85 -17.23 17.70
CA ILE A 18 18.12 -16.71 18.20
C ILE A 18 19.17 -17.80 18.04
N ILE A 19 20.05 -17.62 17.06
CA ILE A 19 21.20 -18.50 16.84
C ILE A 19 22.40 -17.87 17.53
N VAL A 20 22.78 -18.40 18.69
CA VAL A 20 24.01 -17.97 19.37
C VAL A 20 25.17 -18.74 18.73
N SER A 21 25.84 -18.15 17.75
CA SER A 21 26.98 -18.80 17.12
C SER A 21 28.25 -18.58 17.95
N ASN A 22 28.79 -19.69 18.46
CA ASN A 22 30.15 -19.88 18.93
C ASN A 22 30.52 -19.29 20.31
N TYR A 23 30.15 -20.03 21.36
CA TYR A 23 30.74 -19.88 22.68
C TYR A 23 32.10 -20.63 22.75
N LYS A 24 33.19 -19.91 23.02
CA LYS A 24 34.47 -20.50 23.48
C LYS A 24 34.99 -19.69 24.67
N GLN A 25 35.13 -20.32 25.82
CA GLN A 25 35.92 -19.74 26.92
C GLN A 25 37.40 -19.86 26.56
N LYS A 26 38.15 -18.77 26.69
CA LYS A 26 39.58 -18.83 26.93
C LYS A 26 39.81 -18.54 28.41
N ASP A 27 40.53 -19.44 29.07
CA ASP A 27 40.95 -19.29 30.45
C ASP A 27 41.83 -18.04 30.59
N GLY A 28 41.49 -17.17 31.54
CA GLY A 28 42.31 -16.02 31.97
C GLY A 28 41.82 -14.65 31.48
N ASP A 29 41.02 -14.01 32.33
CA ASP A 29 40.92 -12.55 32.51
C ASP A 29 40.43 -11.65 31.36
N GLY A 30 39.42 -12.10 30.60
CA GLY A 30 38.64 -11.19 29.75
C GLY A 30 37.57 -11.91 28.95
N ILE A 31 36.29 -11.61 29.21
CA ILE A 31 35.19 -12.10 28.39
C ILE A 31 35.10 -11.22 27.16
N GLU A 32 35.60 -11.70 26.01
CA GLU A 32 35.34 -11.06 24.72
C GLU A 32 34.08 -11.71 24.12
N LEU A 33 32.94 -11.01 24.21
CA LEU A 33 31.67 -11.43 23.62
C LEU A 33 31.61 -10.97 22.16
N GLU A 34 31.96 -11.84 21.22
CA GLU A 34 31.56 -11.62 19.82
C GLU A 34 30.08 -11.99 19.64
N VAL A 35 29.21 -10.98 19.75
CA VAL A 35 27.79 -11.13 19.42
C VAL A 35 27.64 -11.14 17.90
N SER A 36 27.73 -12.33 17.29
CA SER A 36 27.35 -12.50 15.88
C SER A 36 25.82 -12.56 15.76
N GLN A 37 25.19 -11.41 15.57
CA GLN A 37 23.76 -11.33 15.31
C GLN A 37 23.49 -11.62 13.82
N LYS A 38 23.29 -12.89 13.46
CA LYS A 38 22.86 -13.23 12.11
C LYS A 38 21.39 -12.79 11.95
N LYS A 39 21.16 -11.80 11.07
CA LYS A 39 19.87 -11.15 10.79
C LYS A 39 18.69 -12.10 11.00
N SER A 40 17.95 -11.92 12.09
CA SER A 40 16.79 -12.75 12.41
C SER A 40 15.75 -12.61 11.29
N LYS A 41 15.28 -13.74 10.75
CA LYS A 41 14.18 -13.73 9.78
C LYS A 41 12.89 -13.43 10.54
N LEU A 42 12.29 -12.27 10.28
CA LEU A 42 10.96 -11.93 10.78
C LEU A 42 9.92 -12.65 9.92
N TYR A 43 9.11 -13.50 10.53
CA TYR A 43 7.95 -14.13 9.89
C TYR A 43 6.69 -13.43 10.38
N LEU A 44 6.00 -12.72 9.49
CA LEU A 44 4.69 -12.13 9.74
C LEU A 44 3.63 -13.18 9.40
N TYR A 45 2.90 -13.66 10.40
CA TYR A 45 1.77 -14.56 10.20
C TYR A 45 0.49 -13.73 10.04
N TYR A 46 -0.02 -13.65 8.81
CA TYR A 46 -1.34 -13.07 8.53
C TYR A 46 -2.41 -14.13 8.69
N ASP A 47 -3.25 -13.99 9.73
CA ASP A 47 -4.22 -15.01 10.16
C ASP A 47 -5.50 -15.08 9.31
N SER A 48 -5.51 -14.44 8.13
CA SER A 48 -6.56 -14.70 7.14
C SER A 48 -6.04 -14.34 5.76
N THR A 49 -6.05 -15.33 4.86
CA THR A 49 -6.07 -15.03 3.44
C THR A 49 -7.47 -14.48 3.16
N VAL A 50 -7.67 -13.16 3.33
CA VAL A 50 -8.93 -12.53 2.93
C VAL A 50 -9.00 -12.70 1.42
N LYS A 51 -9.82 -13.65 0.96
CA LYS A 51 -10.13 -13.79 -0.46
C LYS A 51 -10.99 -12.60 -0.85
N ILE A 52 -10.34 -11.54 -1.33
CA ILE A 52 -11.01 -10.40 -1.93
C ILE A 52 -11.16 -10.73 -3.41
N GLU A 53 -12.40 -10.81 -3.87
CA GLU A 53 -12.68 -10.87 -5.31
C GLU A 53 -12.26 -9.53 -5.94
N PRO A 54 -11.24 -9.47 -6.82
CA PRO A 54 -10.73 -8.21 -7.33
C PRO A 54 -11.80 -7.38 -8.05
N ALA A 55 -12.71 -8.06 -8.74
CA ALA A 55 -13.84 -7.42 -9.43
C ALA A 55 -14.78 -6.67 -8.46
N SER A 56 -14.83 -7.07 -7.17
CA SER A 56 -15.65 -6.38 -6.17
C SER A 56 -15.09 -5.01 -5.76
N LEU A 57 -13.81 -4.76 -6.03
CA LEU A 57 -13.15 -3.47 -5.78
C LEU A 57 -13.35 -2.47 -6.91
N ILE A 58 -13.69 -2.96 -8.11
CA ILE A 58 -13.85 -2.14 -9.31
C ILE A 58 -15.33 -1.86 -9.51
N LYS A 59 -15.70 -0.58 -9.57
CA LYS A 59 -17.06 -0.13 -9.85
C LYS A 59 -17.03 0.90 -10.96
N ARG A 60 -18.07 0.92 -11.79
CA ARG A 60 -18.31 2.06 -12.67
C ARG A 60 -18.74 3.25 -11.83
N ASP A 61 -18.46 4.45 -12.33
CA ASP A 61 -18.87 5.71 -11.72
C ASP A 61 -20.36 5.77 -11.34
N ILE A 62 -21.24 5.28 -12.22
CA ILE A 62 -22.69 5.23 -11.99
C ILE A 62 -23.12 4.24 -10.89
N ASP A 63 -22.27 3.25 -10.58
CA ASP A 63 -22.54 2.23 -9.56
C ASP A 63 -21.97 2.62 -8.18
N VAL A 64 -21.24 3.75 -8.10
CA VAL A 64 -20.69 4.27 -6.84
C VAL A 64 -21.79 5.00 -6.06
N THR A 65 -22.12 4.45 -4.89
CA THR A 65 -23.18 5.00 -4.04
C THR A 65 -22.66 6.10 -3.12
N GLY A 66 -23.57 6.92 -2.55
CA GLY A 66 -23.20 7.86 -1.48
C GLY A 66 -22.60 7.18 -0.25
N ALA A 67 -23.01 5.94 0.04
CA ALA A 67 -22.45 5.14 1.13
C ALA A 67 -20.99 4.71 0.84
N ASP A 68 -20.64 4.44 -0.43
CA ASP A 68 -19.26 4.18 -0.81
C ASP A 68 -18.40 5.43 -0.60
N LYS A 69 -18.87 6.59 -1.06
CA LYS A 69 -18.19 7.89 -0.91
C LYS A 69 -17.97 8.27 0.56
N ALA A 70 -18.92 7.95 1.44
CA ALA A 70 -18.84 8.29 2.87
C ALA A 70 -18.00 7.34 3.72
N LYS A 71 -17.74 6.10 3.25
CA LYS A 71 -17.06 5.07 4.05
C LYS A 71 -15.68 4.69 3.53
N LYS A 72 -15.29 5.15 2.34
CA LYS A 72 -14.09 4.68 1.65
C LYS A 72 -13.36 5.84 0.97
N ASN A 73 -12.04 5.74 0.96
CA ASN A 73 -11.21 6.46 0.00
C ASN A 73 -11.42 5.87 -1.40
N LEU A 74 -11.38 6.71 -2.42
CA LEU A 74 -11.64 6.30 -3.80
C LEU A 74 -10.41 6.52 -4.68
N ILE A 75 -10.16 5.57 -5.58
CA ILE A 75 -9.26 5.76 -6.73
C ILE A 75 -10.15 5.86 -7.95
N LEU A 76 -10.11 7.00 -8.63
CA LEU A 76 -10.87 7.28 -9.84
C LEU A 76 -9.92 7.22 -11.03
N ILE A 77 -10.24 6.38 -12.01
CA ILE A 77 -9.43 6.18 -13.21
C ILE A 77 -10.20 6.74 -14.41
N GLY A 78 -9.56 7.62 -15.19
CA GLY A 78 -10.13 8.21 -16.41
C GLY A 78 -10.04 9.73 -16.45
N ASN A 79 -11.04 10.38 -17.03
CA ASN A 79 -11.12 11.84 -17.17
C ASN A 79 -12.57 12.34 -17.08
N GLU A 80 -12.76 13.66 -17.15
CA GLU A 80 -14.06 14.33 -17.04
C GLU A 80 -15.04 14.01 -18.19
N ASN A 81 -14.58 13.38 -19.28
CA ASN A 81 -15.43 12.99 -20.40
C ASN A 81 -15.96 11.56 -20.25
N ASN A 82 -15.32 10.70 -19.45
CA ASN A 82 -15.66 9.28 -19.34
C ASN A 82 -15.89 8.79 -17.90
N ASN A 83 -15.75 9.66 -16.90
CA ASN A 83 -16.05 9.37 -15.51
C ASN A 83 -16.79 10.56 -14.88
N LEU A 84 -18.06 10.35 -14.55
CA LEU A 84 -18.96 11.39 -14.02
C LEU A 84 -18.49 11.93 -12.66
N ILE A 85 -17.84 11.12 -11.84
CA ILE A 85 -17.32 11.59 -10.54
C ILE A 85 -16.13 12.52 -10.77
N ILE A 86 -15.22 12.19 -11.69
CA ILE A 86 -14.12 13.08 -12.07
C ILE A 86 -14.67 14.38 -12.65
N LYS A 87 -15.73 14.29 -13.48
CA LYS A 87 -16.43 15.46 -14.00
C LYS A 87 -16.99 16.35 -12.89
N ASP A 88 -17.70 15.79 -11.92
CA ASP A 88 -18.27 16.54 -10.80
C ASP A 88 -17.17 17.26 -10.00
N LEU A 89 -16.03 16.59 -9.76
CA LEU A 89 -14.89 17.16 -9.04
C LEU A 89 -14.23 18.29 -9.84
N TYR A 90 -14.12 18.16 -11.15
CA TYR A 90 -13.61 19.20 -12.05
C TYR A 90 -14.57 20.40 -12.12
N ASP A 91 -15.85 20.16 -12.38
CA ASP A 91 -16.87 21.21 -12.52
C ASP A 91 -17.07 21.99 -11.21
N SER A 92 -16.89 21.32 -10.06
CA SER A 92 -16.93 21.96 -8.73
C SER A 92 -15.64 22.70 -8.36
N GLY A 93 -14.62 22.69 -9.23
CA GLY A 93 -13.32 23.32 -8.99
C GLY A 93 -12.49 22.65 -7.90
N ILE A 94 -12.82 21.40 -7.52
CA ILE A 94 -12.08 20.63 -6.51
C ILE A 94 -10.82 20.03 -7.14
N SER A 95 -10.98 19.36 -8.29
CA SER A 95 -9.87 18.91 -9.14
C SER A 95 -9.29 20.10 -9.89
N GLN A 96 -7.99 20.36 -9.79
CA GLN A 96 -7.34 21.48 -10.48
C GLN A 96 -6.90 21.12 -11.90
N VAL A 97 -6.95 19.83 -12.25
CA VAL A 97 -6.48 19.30 -13.53
C VAL A 97 -7.62 19.26 -14.55
N VAL A 98 -7.34 19.76 -15.76
CA VAL A 98 -8.17 19.49 -16.95
C VAL A 98 -7.74 18.14 -17.55
N TRP A 99 -8.38 17.04 -17.11
CA TRP A 99 -7.93 15.68 -17.42
C TRP A 99 -7.99 15.35 -18.91
N SER A 100 -8.96 15.89 -19.65
CA SER A 100 -9.06 15.75 -21.11
C SER A 100 -7.87 16.34 -21.90
N ARG A 101 -7.02 17.15 -21.25
CA ARG A 101 -5.80 17.72 -21.82
C ARG A 101 -4.52 17.18 -21.19
N SER A 102 -4.64 16.35 -20.15
CA SER A 102 -3.51 15.75 -19.45
C SER A 102 -2.78 14.74 -20.34
N PHE A 103 -1.44 14.73 -20.30
CA PHE A 103 -0.62 13.70 -20.92
C PHE A 103 -0.52 12.41 -20.09
N GLY A 104 -1.22 12.35 -18.95
CA GLY A 104 -1.11 11.26 -17.99
C GLY A 104 -0.49 11.78 -16.70
N GLN A 105 -1.27 11.80 -15.62
CA GLN A 105 -0.79 12.15 -14.28
C GLN A 105 -1.76 11.63 -13.22
N TRP A 106 -1.47 11.93 -11.96
CA TRP A 106 -2.35 11.65 -10.84
C TRP A 106 -2.49 12.88 -9.93
N GLU A 107 -3.63 13.00 -9.25
CA GLU A 107 -3.93 14.09 -8.31
C GLU A 107 -4.54 13.48 -7.04
N TYR A 108 -3.93 13.76 -5.90
CA TYR A 108 -4.44 13.30 -4.61
C TYR A 108 -5.15 14.46 -3.88
N ILE A 109 -6.45 14.30 -3.67
CA ILE A 109 -7.33 15.31 -3.08
C ILE A 109 -7.84 14.80 -1.73
N ARG A 110 -7.64 15.58 -0.67
CA ARG A 110 -8.01 15.22 0.70
C ARG A 110 -9.41 15.72 1.06
N ASN A 111 -10.09 14.99 1.92
CA ASN A 111 -11.36 15.40 2.55
C ASN A 111 -12.46 15.81 1.56
N VAL A 112 -12.58 15.08 0.45
CA VAL A 112 -13.55 15.35 -0.60
C VAL A 112 -14.94 14.84 -0.23
N PHE A 113 -15.01 13.62 0.29
CA PHE A 113 -16.28 12.96 0.60
C PHE A 113 -16.33 12.55 2.07
N TYR A 114 -16.91 13.40 2.92
CA TYR A 114 -17.09 13.10 4.35
C TYR A 114 -15.77 12.65 5.00
N GLU A 115 -14.72 13.47 4.87
CA GLU A 115 -13.34 13.21 5.34
C GLU A 115 -12.56 12.13 4.56
N ASN A 116 -13.19 11.43 3.61
CA ASN A 116 -12.47 10.51 2.73
C ASN A 116 -11.76 11.27 1.60
N SER A 117 -10.59 10.75 1.24
CA SER A 117 -9.72 11.27 0.18
C SER A 117 -9.97 10.55 -1.14
N VAL A 118 -9.64 11.24 -2.22
CA VAL A 118 -9.78 10.75 -3.59
C VAL A 118 -8.43 10.86 -4.28
N LEU A 119 -8.00 9.78 -4.93
CA LEU A 119 -6.90 9.79 -5.88
C LEU A 119 -7.49 9.72 -7.28
N ILE A 120 -7.23 10.71 -8.12
CA ILE A 120 -7.57 10.67 -9.54
C ILE A 120 -6.31 10.24 -10.30
N VAL A 121 -6.44 9.27 -11.20
CA VAL A 121 -5.39 8.84 -12.14
C VAL A 121 -5.96 8.94 -13.54
N GLY A 122 -5.37 9.78 -14.39
CA GLY A 122 -6.06 10.17 -15.61
C GLY A 122 -5.20 10.80 -16.68
N GLY A 123 -5.70 10.71 -17.92
CA GLY A 123 -5.11 11.29 -19.10
C GLY A 123 -6.16 11.64 -20.16
N ARG A 124 -5.74 12.35 -21.20
CA ARG A 124 -6.58 12.78 -22.33
C ARG A 124 -7.28 11.63 -23.07
N ASN A 125 -6.68 10.45 -23.04
CA ASN A 125 -7.16 9.23 -23.68
C ASN A 125 -6.76 7.99 -22.84
N GLY A 126 -7.17 6.81 -23.30
CA GLY A 126 -6.86 5.55 -22.61
C GLY A 126 -5.35 5.25 -22.52
N GLU A 127 -4.58 5.60 -23.55
CA GLU A 127 -3.13 5.44 -23.58
C GLU A 127 -2.44 6.26 -22.48
N ALA A 128 -2.68 7.57 -22.43
CA ALA A 128 -2.15 8.46 -21.40
C ALA A 128 -2.61 8.08 -19.98
N THR A 129 -3.84 7.54 -19.85
CA THR A 129 -4.35 7.06 -18.56
C THR A 129 -3.60 5.79 -18.11
N ASN A 130 -3.31 4.88 -19.04
CA ASN A 130 -2.54 3.67 -18.75
C ASN A 130 -1.09 4.01 -18.42
N GLU A 131 -0.46 4.93 -19.14
CA GLU A 131 0.88 5.42 -18.80
C GLU A 131 0.92 5.99 -17.37
N ALA A 132 -0.06 6.82 -17.01
CA ALA A 132 -0.17 7.36 -15.64
C ALA A 132 -0.36 6.27 -14.57
N LEU A 133 -1.08 5.19 -14.90
CA LEU A 133 -1.24 4.04 -14.00
C LEU A 133 0.07 3.28 -13.83
N GLU A 134 0.80 3.00 -14.92
CA GLU A 134 2.11 2.34 -14.86
C GLU A 134 3.10 3.15 -14.04
N ASP A 135 3.15 4.47 -14.25
CA ASP A 135 4.00 5.38 -13.46
C ASP A 135 3.65 5.34 -11.97
N LEU A 136 2.34 5.35 -11.64
CA LEU A 136 1.89 5.26 -10.25
C LEU A 136 2.25 3.90 -9.62
N MET A 137 2.07 2.80 -10.36
CA MET A 137 2.40 1.46 -9.90
C MET A 137 3.91 1.33 -9.68
N ALA A 138 4.72 1.85 -10.58
CA ALA A 138 6.17 1.85 -10.42
C ALA A 138 6.62 2.56 -9.13
N LEU A 139 5.92 3.63 -8.70
CA LEU A 139 6.21 4.33 -7.45
C LEU A 139 5.79 3.56 -6.19
N LEU A 140 4.72 2.77 -6.26
CA LEU A 140 4.16 2.05 -5.10
C LEU A 140 4.88 0.74 -4.79
N PHE A 141 5.55 0.14 -5.78
CA PHE A 141 6.18 -1.18 -5.66
C PHE A 141 7.71 -1.14 -5.64
N VAL A 142 8.31 -0.01 -5.24
CA VAL A 142 9.75 0.13 -4.98
C VAL A 142 10.16 -0.47 -3.64
#